data_AF-A0A1W9VLR7-F1
#
_entry.id   AF-A0A1W9VLR7-F1
#
_cell.length_a   1.000
_cell.length_b   1.000
_cell.length_c   1.000
_cell.angle_alpha   90.00
_cell.angle_beta   90.00
_cell.angle_gamma   90.00
#
_symmetry.space_group_name_H-M   'P 1'
#
loop_
_entity.id
_entity.type
_entity.pdbx_description
1 polymer ?
#
loop_
_entity_poly.entity_id
_entity_poly.type
_entity_poly.pdbx_seq_one_letter_code
_entity_poly.pdbx_strand_id
1 'polypeptide(L)'
;MVRAFFIKNRTALTITGIISIILISIAGTTIKSALAPPQTAGFTPKQVLESYFTVFRNLDTILLDDVLKSGVRKTDEREISTMYVTTKMRSQMSMSDTGIKSPAEWLTLPLDQQTKTDVYGIYNLSIEELENNKFKVNYEKWFSTPLSEDLSDDLVLKVNKLIREEIFTLTKTKYSYEISNIETISERVE
;
A
#
# COMPACT_ATOMS: atom_id res chain seq x y z
N MET A 1 58.00 -8.32 -3.39
CA MET A 1 56.98 -8.54 -4.46
C MET A 1 55.59 -7.97 -4.12
N VAL A 2 55.09 -8.08 -2.89
CA VAL A 2 53.72 -7.63 -2.52
C VAL A 2 53.49 -6.12 -2.66
N ARG A 3 54.51 -5.29 -2.39
CA ARG A 3 54.40 -3.82 -2.43
C ARG A 3 54.16 -3.23 -3.84
N ALA A 4 54.71 -3.85 -4.89
CA ALA A 4 54.56 -3.34 -6.27
C ALA A 4 53.15 -3.60 -6.84
N PHE A 5 52.54 -4.73 -6.46
CA PHE A 5 51.17 -5.09 -6.86
C PHE A 5 50.14 -4.15 -6.24
N PHE A 6 50.34 -3.79 -4.96
CA PHE A 6 49.49 -2.83 -4.26
C PHE A 6 49.52 -1.44 -4.91
N ILE A 7 50.68 -0.96 -5.39
CA ILE A 7 50.82 0.38 -5.98
C ILE A 7 50.18 0.44 -7.38
N LYS A 8 50.30 -0.62 -8.18
CA LYS A 8 49.75 -0.67 -9.55
C LYS A 8 48.23 -0.84 -9.60
N ASN A 9 47.64 -1.50 -8.60
CA ASN A 9 46.20 -1.76 -8.51
C ASN A 9 45.50 -0.96 -7.39
N ARG A 10 46.10 0.13 -6.88
CA ARG A 10 45.50 0.95 -5.80
C ARG A 10 44.08 1.41 -6.13
N THR A 11 43.86 1.88 -7.35
CA THR A 11 42.55 2.35 -7.81
C THR A 11 41.53 1.21 -7.83
N ALA A 12 41.89 0.04 -8.36
CA ALA A 12 41.01 -1.13 -8.38
C ALA A 12 40.67 -1.63 -6.95
N LEU A 13 41.66 -1.69 -6.06
CA LEU A 13 41.45 -2.08 -4.65
C LEU A 13 40.57 -1.07 -3.89
N THR A 14 40.72 0.22 -4.17
CA THR A 14 39.91 1.28 -3.54
C THR A 14 38.46 1.21 -4.03
N ILE A 15 38.26 1.02 -5.33
CA ILE A 15 36.92 0.88 -5.94
C ILE A 15 36.21 -0.35 -5.38
N THR A 16 36.86 -1.51 -5.34
CA THR A 16 36.26 -2.73 -4.77
C THR A 16 35.93 -2.56 -3.28
N GLY A 17 36.81 -1.90 -2.51
CA GLY A 17 36.55 -1.60 -1.11
C GLY A 17 35.33 -0.69 -0.89
N ILE A 18 35.18 0.36 -1.71
CA ILE A 18 34.02 1.26 -1.66
C ILE A 18 32.73 0.49 -2.00
N ILE A 19 32.75 -0.33 -3.06
CA ILE A 19 31.60 -1.14 -3.46
C ILE A 19 31.21 -2.12 -2.33
N SER A 20 32.18 -2.78 -1.70
CA SER A 20 31.92 -3.68 -0.57
C SER A 20 31.30 -2.94 0.62
N ILE A 21 31.79 -1.74 0.97
CA ILE A 21 31.22 -0.93 2.07
C ILE A 21 29.78 -0.51 1.77
N ILE A 22 29.49 -0.12 0.52
CA ILE A 22 28.13 0.23 0.09
C ILE A 22 27.21 -1.00 0.19
N LEU A 23 27.64 -2.15 -0.32
CA LEU A 23 26.86 -3.40 -0.25
C LEU A 23 26.60 -3.84 1.20
N ILE A 24 27.61 -3.75 2.07
CA ILE A 24 27.46 -4.09 3.50
C ILE A 24 26.53 -3.11 4.21
N SER A 25 26.58 -1.81 3.87
CA SER A 25 25.71 -0.80 4.48
C SER A 25 24.25 -1.00 4.07
N ILE A 26 23.98 -1.29 2.80
CA ILE A 26 22.62 -1.61 2.32
C ILE A 26 22.12 -2.86 3.05
N ALA A 27 22.88 -3.96 3.02
CA ALA A 27 22.51 -5.20 3.68
C ALA A 27 22.24 -5.03 5.19
N GLY A 28 23.07 -4.24 5.89
CA GLY A 28 22.89 -3.97 7.32
C GLY A 28 21.59 -3.24 7.65
N THR A 29 21.17 -2.29 6.82
CA THR A 29 19.89 -1.58 7.01
C THR A 29 18.67 -2.47 6.75
N THR A 30 18.72 -3.33 5.72
CA THR A 30 17.63 -4.25 5.39
C THR A 30 17.43 -5.32 6.48
N ILE A 31 18.53 -5.85 7.03
CA ILE A 31 18.48 -6.86 8.09
C ILE A 31 17.87 -6.29 9.39
N LYS A 32 18.19 -5.03 9.73
CA LYS A 32 17.65 -4.39 10.94
C LYS A 32 16.14 -4.13 10.83
N SER A 33 15.65 -3.74 9.65
CA SER A 33 14.21 -3.62 9.40
C SER A 33 13.49 -4.97 9.41
N ALA A 34 14.10 -6.03 8.87
CA ALA A 34 13.53 -7.38 8.90
C ALA A 34 13.43 -8.01 10.30
N LEU A 35 14.20 -7.50 11.28
CA LEU A 35 14.20 -7.96 12.67
C LEU A 35 13.37 -7.09 13.61
N ALA A 36 12.88 -5.94 13.15
CA ALA A 36 11.96 -5.13 13.92
C ALA A 36 10.61 -5.88 14.08
N PRO A 37 9.98 -5.85 15.27
CA PRO A 37 8.62 -6.34 15.40
C PRO A 37 7.69 -5.59 14.44
N PRO A 38 6.73 -6.27 13.78
CA PRO A 38 5.78 -5.60 12.91
C PRO A 38 4.95 -4.59 13.72
N GLN A 39 4.41 -3.56 13.06
CA GLN A 39 3.50 -2.60 13.69
C GLN A 39 2.27 -3.28 14.30
N THR A 40 1.92 -4.46 13.78
CA THR A 40 0.80 -5.29 14.23
C THR A 40 1.16 -6.19 15.42
N ALA A 41 2.36 -6.10 16.01
CA ALA A 41 2.75 -6.96 17.12
C ALA A 41 1.73 -6.91 18.28
N GLY A 42 1.20 -8.08 18.65
CA GLY A 42 0.16 -8.21 19.67
C GLY A 42 -1.28 -7.99 19.19
N PHE A 43 -1.50 -7.70 17.90
CA PHE A 43 -2.85 -7.55 17.35
C PHE A 43 -3.58 -8.89 17.29
N THR A 44 -4.89 -8.83 17.52
CA THR A 44 -5.82 -9.94 17.24
C THR A 44 -6.02 -10.11 15.72
N PRO A 45 -6.50 -11.26 15.23
CA PRO A 45 -6.78 -11.46 13.80
C PRO A 45 -7.69 -10.39 13.21
N LYS A 46 -8.75 -10.01 13.95
CA LYS A 46 -9.68 -8.96 13.54
C LYS A 46 -8.98 -7.60 13.42
N GLN A 47 -8.11 -7.25 14.35
CA GLN A 47 -7.35 -5.99 14.29
C GLN A 47 -6.37 -5.95 13.11
N VAL A 48 -5.73 -7.08 12.77
CA VAL A 48 -4.89 -7.18 11.56
C VAL A 48 -5.72 -6.94 10.30
N LEU A 49 -6.92 -7.53 10.24
CA LEU A 49 -7.83 -7.33 9.11
C LEU A 49 -8.34 -5.89 9.00
N GLU A 50 -8.73 -5.26 10.12
CA GLU A 50 -9.12 -3.85 10.16
C GLU A 50 -7.96 -2.92 9.76
N SER A 51 -6.73 -3.29 10.13
CA SER A 51 -5.51 -2.57 9.74
C SER A 51 -5.29 -2.62 8.23
N TYR A 52 -5.50 -3.78 7.60
CA TYR A 52 -5.44 -3.93 6.15
C TYR A 52 -6.40 -2.96 5.43
N PHE A 53 -7.65 -2.82 5.88
CA PHE A 53 -8.58 -1.87 5.27
C PHE A 53 -8.22 -0.40 5.59
N THR A 54 -7.59 -0.14 6.73
CA THR A 54 -7.09 1.20 7.09
C THR A 54 -5.97 1.67 6.16
N VAL A 55 -5.17 0.76 5.60
CA VAL A 55 -4.12 1.12 4.63
C VAL A 55 -4.70 1.88 3.44
N PHE A 56 -5.88 1.51 2.93
CA PHE A 56 -6.49 2.19 1.78
C PHE A 56 -6.85 3.65 2.06
N ARG A 57 -7.06 4.01 3.32
CA ARG A 57 -7.31 5.39 3.74
C ARG A 57 -6.00 6.16 3.92
N ASN A 58 -5.01 5.55 4.57
CA ASN A 58 -3.78 6.25 4.97
C ASN A 58 -2.64 6.11 3.95
N LEU A 59 -2.81 5.25 2.95
CA LEU A 59 -1.79 4.86 1.96
C LEU A 59 -0.48 4.38 2.61
N ASP A 60 -0.59 3.67 3.73
CA ASP A 60 0.54 3.19 4.53
C ASP A 60 1.08 1.86 3.99
N THR A 61 2.07 1.96 3.11
CA THR A 61 2.72 0.78 2.50
C THR A 61 3.47 -0.08 3.53
N ILE A 62 3.90 0.48 4.66
CA ILE A 62 4.64 -0.29 5.68
C ILE A 62 3.66 -1.17 6.46
N LEU A 63 2.53 -0.60 6.87
CA LEU A 63 1.48 -1.35 7.54
C LEU A 63 0.91 -2.45 6.62
N LEU A 64 0.85 -2.21 5.31
CA LEU A 64 0.42 -3.21 4.34
C LEU A 64 1.33 -4.45 4.33
N ASP A 65 2.64 -4.22 4.29
CA ASP A 65 3.64 -5.30 4.33
C ASP A 65 3.58 -6.07 5.66
N ASP A 66 3.22 -5.40 6.76
CA ASP A 66 3.10 -6.02 8.09
C ASP A 66 1.81 -6.85 8.28
N VAL A 67 0.75 -6.60 7.50
CA VAL A 67 -0.53 -7.32 7.59
C VAL A 67 -0.66 -8.41 6.53
N LEU A 68 0.04 -8.32 5.40
CA LEU A 68 -0.02 -9.28 4.30
C LEU A 68 1.15 -10.28 4.37
N LYS A 69 0.85 -11.55 4.13
CA LYS A 69 1.89 -12.52 3.82
C LYS A 69 2.47 -12.20 2.44
N SER A 70 3.80 -12.23 2.32
CA SER A 70 4.52 -11.99 1.07
C SER A 70 3.89 -12.72 -0.13
N GLY A 71 3.50 -11.95 -1.14
CA GLY A 71 2.96 -12.45 -2.41
C GLY A 71 1.44 -12.63 -2.44
N VAL A 72 0.76 -12.48 -1.29
CA VAL A 72 -0.70 -12.36 -1.25
C VAL A 72 -1.07 -10.99 -1.79
N ARG A 73 -1.97 -10.94 -2.79
CA ARG A 73 -2.62 -9.70 -3.23
C ARG A 73 -1.66 -8.58 -3.69
N LYS A 74 -0.64 -8.94 -4.48
CA LYS A 74 0.32 -8.00 -5.09
C LYS A 74 -0.31 -6.82 -5.86
N THR A 75 -1.52 -6.99 -6.38
CA THR A 75 -2.25 -5.92 -7.05
C THR A 75 -2.55 -4.77 -6.10
N ASP A 76 -2.96 -5.06 -4.86
CA ASP A 76 -3.26 -4.03 -3.87
C ASP A 76 -1.98 -3.33 -3.39
N GLU A 77 -0.89 -4.09 -3.18
CA GLU A 77 0.44 -3.53 -2.87
C GLU A 77 0.88 -2.50 -3.91
N ARG A 78 0.79 -2.87 -5.20
CA ARG A 78 1.16 -1.99 -6.31
C ARG A 78 0.25 -0.77 -6.39
N GLU A 79 -1.04 -0.97 -6.19
CA GLU A 79 -2.02 0.11 -6.25
C GLU A 79 -1.81 1.13 -5.15
N ILE A 80 -1.72 0.68 -3.88
CA ILE A 80 -1.51 1.55 -2.71
C ILE A 80 -0.20 2.33 -2.87
N SER A 81 0.87 1.66 -3.34
CA SER A 81 2.15 2.33 -3.64
C SER A 81 2.00 3.42 -4.71
N THR A 82 1.26 3.14 -5.78
CA THR A 82 1.00 4.09 -6.87
C THR A 82 0.20 5.29 -6.36
N MET A 83 -0.82 5.05 -5.54
CA MET A 83 -1.65 6.09 -4.93
C MET A 83 -0.85 6.95 -3.94
N TYR A 84 0.00 6.35 -3.12
CA TYR A 84 0.89 7.06 -2.20
C TYR A 84 1.81 8.03 -2.94
N VAL A 85 2.48 7.55 -3.99
CA VAL A 85 3.37 8.39 -4.81
C VAL A 85 2.60 9.51 -5.49
N THR A 86 1.45 9.19 -6.11
CA THR A 86 0.59 10.16 -6.79
C THR A 86 0.13 11.27 -5.84
N THR A 87 -0.33 10.89 -4.65
CA THR A 87 -0.78 11.83 -3.61
C THR A 87 0.37 12.73 -3.14
N LYS A 88 1.56 12.15 -2.95
CA LYS A 88 2.75 12.89 -2.53
C LYS A 88 3.27 13.85 -3.60
N MET A 89 3.20 13.49 -4.87
CA MET A 89 3.55 14.39 -5.97
C MET A 89 2.55 15.56 -6.05
N ARG A 90 1.25 15.28 -5.93
CA ARG A 90 0.22 16.32 -5.94
C ARG A 90 0.34 17.29 -4.77
N SER A 91 0.64 16.80 -3.57
CA SER A 91 0.81 17.67 -2.40
C SER A 91 2.03 18.59 -2.49
N GLN A 92 3.04 18.22 -3.31
CA GLN A 92 4.19 19.08 -3.58
C GLN A 92 3.91 20.14 -4.67
N MET A 93 2.99 19.86 -5.59
CA MET A 93 2.64 20.76 -6.70
C MET A 93 1.52 21.74 -6.36
N SER A 94 0.52 21.31 -5.58
CA SER A 94 -0.65 22.12 -5.23
C SER A 94 -0.45 22.82 -3.88
N MET A 95 -0.57 24.16 -3.83
CA MET A 95 -0.60 24.92 -2.56
C MET A 95 -1.94 24.80 -1.80
N SER A 96 -2.96 24.19 -2.42
CA SER A 96 -4.30 24.02 -1.87
C SER A 96 -4.76 22.57 -1.94
N ASP A 97 -5.38 22.11 -0.86
CA ASP A 97 -5.80 20.74 -0.53
C ASP A 97 -6.89 20.14 -1.46
N THR A 98 -6.62 20.01 -2.76
CA THR A 98 -7.42 19.18 -3.69
C THR A 98 -6.95 17.72 -3.63
N GLY A 99 -6.66 17.24 -2.42
CA GLY A 99 -6.24 15.87 -2.16
C GLY A 99 -7.31 14.86 -2.55
N ILE A 100 -6.89 13.64 -2.83
CA ILE A 100 -7.77 12.50 -3.07
C ILE A 100 -8.59 12.28 -1.79
N LYS A 101 -9.92 12.39 -1.88
CA LYS A 101 -10.82 12.27 -0.72
C LYS A 101 -11.19 10.80 -0.49
N SER A 102 -11.42 10.44 0.77
CA SER A 102 -12.05 9.16 1.09
C SER A 102 -13.49 9.14 0.59
N PRO A 103 -14.11 7.96 0.39
CA PRO A 103 -15.50 7.90 -0.11
C PRO A 103 -16.50 8.60 0.81
N ALA A 104 -16.29 8.50 2.12
CA ALA A 104 -17.11 9.18 3.12
C ALA A 104 -17.02 10.71 3.00
N GLU A 105 -15.81 11.25 2.83
CA GLU A 105 -15.59 12.69 2.64
C GLU A 105 -16.15 13.17 1.29
N TRP A 106 -15.93 12.40 0.22
CA TRP A 106 -16.40 12.74 -1.12
C TRP A 106 -17.92 12.83 -1.20
N LEU A 107 -18.64 11.93 -0.51
CA LEU A 107 -20.10 11.95 -0.41
C LEU A 107 -20.65 13.21 0.28
N THR A 108 -19.84 13.91 1.07
CA THR A 108 -20.26 15.18 1.71
C THR A 108 -20.08 16.39 0.81
N LEU A 109 -19.41 16.24 -0.34
CA LEU A 109 -19.16 17.34 -1.26
C LEU A 109 -20.43 17.72 -2.05
N PRO A 110 -20.60 19.01 -2.39
CA PRO A 110 -21.57 19.44 -3.39
C PRO A 110 -21.37 18.73 -4.74
N LEU A 111 -22.46 18.50 -5.48
CA LEU A 111 -22.44 17.73 -6.74
C LEU A 111 -21.52 18.34 -7.81
N ASP A 112 -21.40 19.66 -7.85
CA ASP A 112 -20.50 20.40 -8.75
C ASP A 112 -19.01 20.19 -8.41
N GLN A 113 -18.70 19.87 -7.16
CA GLN A 113 -17.34 19.58 -6.70
C GLN A 113 -16.99 18.09 -6.81
N GLN A 114 -17.99 17.21 -6.72
CA GLN A 114 -17.83 15.76 -6.83
C GLN A 114 -17.19 15.34 -8.17
N THR A 115 -17.57 16.00 -9.28
CA THR A 115 -17.04 15.70 -10.62
C THR A 115 -15.60 16.20 -10.85
N LYS A 116 -15.10 17.05 -9.96
CA LYS A 116 -13.75 17.65 -10.02
C LYS A 116 -12.82 17.17 -8.91
N THR A 117 -13.32 16.35 -7.98
CA THR A 117 -12.57 15.87 -6.82
C THR A 117 -12.34 14.37 -6.95
N ASP A 118 -11.08 13.96 -6.88
CA ASP A 118 -10.71 12.55 -6.88
C ASP A 118 -11.20 11.85 -5.62
N VAL A 119 -11.63 10.60 -5.79
CA VAL A 119 -12.04 9.73 -4.69
C VAL A 119 -11.24 8.45 -4.73
N TYR A 120 -10.80 7.99 -3.56
CA TYR A 120 -10.15 6.70 -3.42
C TYR A 120 -10.38 6.12 -2.03
N GLY A 121 -10.64 4.82 -1.97
CA GLY A 121 -10.59 4.08 -0.72
C GLY A 121 -11.75 3.10 -0.57
N ILE A 122 -11.96 2.67 0.67
CA ILE A 122 -12.94 1.65 1.04
C ILE A 122 -14.14 2.31 1.71
N TYR A 123 -15.33 1.83 1.36
CA TYR A 123 -16.60 2.25 1.92
C TYR A 123 -17.48 1.04 2.24
N ASN A 124 -18.49 1.25 3.10
CA ASN A 124 -19.48 0.24 3.46
C ASN A 124 -18.87 -1.10 3.91
N LEU A 125 -17.78 -1.04 4.68
CA LEU A 125 -17.05 -2.21 5.15
C LEU A 125 -17.87 -2.96 6.20
N SER A 126 -18.16 -4.23 5.94
CA SER A 126 -18.73 -5.18 6.88
C SER A 126 -17.80 -6.38 7.03
N ILE A 127 -17.51 -6.74 8.27
CA ILE A 127 -16.62 -7.86 8.63
C ILE A 127 -17.42 -8.83 9.51
N GLU A 128 -17.55 -10.06 9.03
CA GLU A 128 -18.15 -11.18 9.75
C GLU A 128 -17.05 -12.20 10.08
N GLU A 129 -16.92 -12.51 11.36
CA GLU A 129 -15.96 -13.54 11.83
C GLU A 129 -16.54 -14.93 11.55
N LEU A 130 -15.73 -15.76 10.90
CA LEU A 130 -15.98 -17.18 10.70
C LEU A 130 -15.04 -17.98 11.62
N GLU A 131 -15.12 -19.31 11.55
CA GLU A 131 -14.22 -20.17 12.30
C GLU A 131 -12.78 -20.17 11.73
N ASN A 132 -11.81 -20.52 12.58
CA ASN A 132 -10.41 -20.76 12.21
C ASN A 132 -9.68 -19.53 11.62
N ASN A 133 -9.88 -18.34 12.21
CA ASN A 133 -9.30 -17.07 11.77
C ASN A 133 -9.65 -16.73 10.31
N LYS A 134 -10.85 -17.13 9.87
CA LYS A 134 -11.41 -16.73 8.60
C LYS A 134 -12.42 -15.61 8.82
N PHE A 135 -12.47 -14.68 7.88
CA PHE A 135 -13.38 -13.55 7.95
C PHE A 135 -14.04 -13.37 6.60
N LYS A 136 -15.36 -13.32 6.60
CA LYS A 136 -16.12 -12.89 5.43
C LYS A 136 -16.20 -11.37 5.46
N VAL A 137 -15.80 -10.73 4.38
CA VAL A 137 -15.73 -9.28 4.28
C VAL A 137 -16.50 -8.83 3.05
N ASN A 138 -17.38 -7.85 3.24
CA ASN A 138 -18.07 -7.16 2.17
C ASN A 138 -17.70 -5.68 2.21
N TYR A 139 -17.34 -5.10 1.06
CA TYR A 139 -16.97 -3.70 0.98
C TYR A 139 -17.12 -3.16 -0.45
N GLU A 140 -17.14 -1.84 -0.53
CA GLU A 140 -17.10 -1.09 -1.76
C GLU A 140 -15.75 -0.39 -1.88
N LYS A 141 -15.04 -0.62 -2.97
CA LYS A 141 -13.82 0.13 -3.29
C LYS A 141 -14.15 1.17 -4.34
N TRP A 142 -13.93 2.43 -3.98
CA TRP A 142 -14.25 3.56 -4.82
C TRP A 142 -12.95 4.12 -5.41
N PHE A 143 -12.99 4.50 -6.68
CA PHE A 143 -11.87 5.14 -7.35
C PHE A 143 -12.38 6.01 -8.51
N SER A 144 -11.72 7.14 -8.74
CA SER A 144 -11.96 8.01 -9.88
C SER A 144 -11.05 7.65 -11.07
N THR A 145 -11.60 7.84 -12.26
CA THR A 145 -10.85 7.78 -13.53
C THR A 145 -11.18 9.03 -14.35
N PRO A 146 -10.20 9.65 -15.02
CA PRO A 146 -10.47 10.75 -15.92
C PRO A 146 -11.37 10.30 -17.07
N LEU A 147 -12.40 11.10 -17.41
CA LEU A 147 -13.35 10.79 -18.48
C LEU A 147 -12.74 10.98 -19.88
N SER A 148 -11.72 11.84 -19.99
CA SER A 148 -10.96 12.11 -21.22
C SER A 148 -9.46 12.12 -20.93
N GLU A 149 -8.66 11.65 -21.89
CA GLU A 149 -7.18 11.73 -21.83
C GLU A 149 -6.66 13.15 -22.11
N ASP A 150 -7.52 14.04 -22.60
CA ASP A 150 -7.18 15.44 -22.86
C ASP A 150 -7.05 16.21 -21.54
N LEU A 151 -5.81 16.63 -21.23
CA LEU A 151 -5.42 17.48 -20.10
C LEU A 151 -5.89 18.94 -20.29
N SER A 152 -7.18 19.13 -20.53
CA SER A 152 -7.83 20.45 -20.53
C SER A 152 -8.24 20.86 -19.11
N ASP A 153 -8.46 22.16 -18.88
CA ASP A 153 -8.88 22.73 -17.59
C ASP A 153 -10.23 22.19 -17.08
N ASP A 154 -11.01 21.50 -17.93
CA ASP A 154 -12.30 20.87 -17.60
C ASP A 154 -12.18 19.35 -17.38
N LEU A 155 -11.22 18.91 -16.56
CA LEU A 155 -11.08 17.50 -16.19
C LEU A 155 -12.35 17.02 -15.44
N VAL A 156 -13.17 16.23 -16.11
CA VAL A 156 -14.33 15.55 -15.50
C VAL A 156 -13.90 14.16 -15.05
N LEU A 157 -14.12 13.87 -13.77
CA LEU A 157 -13.83 12.57 -13.18
C LEU A 157 -15.08 11.70 -13.19
N LYS A 158 -14.92 10.47 -13.68
CA LYS A 158 -15.91 9.40 -13.49
C LYS A 158 -15.55 8.61 -12.23
N VAL A 159 -16.48 8.51 -11.29
CA VAL A 159 -16.33 7.62 -10.13
C VAL A 159 -16.82 6.24 -10.50
N ASN A 160 -16.03 5.22 -10.18
CA ASN A 160 -16.38 3.81 -10.32
C ASN A 160 -16.41 3.18 -8.92
N LYS A 161 -17.28 2.19 -8.75
CA LYS A 161 -17.40 1.41 -7.52
C LYS A 161 -17.17 -0.05 -7.82
N LEU A 162 -16.28 -0.67 -7.06
CA LEU A 162 -16.00 -2.09 -7.12
C LEU A 162 -16.53 -2.73 -5.84
N ILE A 163 -17.63 -3.46 -5.96
CA ILE A 163 -18.26 -4.17 -4.85
C ILE A 163 -17.65 -5.55 -4.77
N ARG A 164 -17.12 -5.89 -3.60
CA ARG A 164 -16.43 -7.17 -3.36
C ARG A 164 -17.00 -7.88 -2.15
N GLU A 165 -17.14 -9.18 -2.30
CA GLU A 165 -17.32 -10.10 -1.18
C GLU A 165 -16.18 -11.11 -1.20
N GLU A 166 -15.47 -11.22 -0.08
CA GLU A 166 -14.23 -11.99 -0.01
C GLU A 166 -14.09 -12.72 1.32
N ILE A 167 -13.32 -13.80 1.32
CA ILE A 167 -12.93 -14.52 2.52
C ILE A 167 -11.44 -14.32 2.76
N PHE A 168 -11.11 -13.72 3.89
CA PHE A 168 -9.75 -13.53 4.35
C PHE A 168 -9.39 -14.68 5.30
N THR A 169 -8.23 -15.30 5.08
CA THR A 169 -7.66 -16.29 5.99
C THR A 169 -6.42 -15.72 6.64
N LEU A 170 -6.38 -15.74 7.97
CA LEU A 170 -5.23 -15.25 8.74
C LEU A 170 -4.46 -16.39 9.40
N THR A 171 -3.14 -16.27 9.38
CA THR A 171 -2.23 -17.23 10.01
C THR A 171 -1.46 -16.55 11.12
N LYS A 172 -1.32 -17.24 12.26
CA LYS A 172 -0.55 -16.75 13.40
C LYS A 172 0.95 -16.77 13.08
N THR A 173 1.64 -15.67 13.36
CA THR A 173 3.09 -15.54 13.27
C THR A 173 3.71 -15.48 14.66
N LYS A 174 5.03 -15.28 14.75
CA LYS A 174 5.75 -15.20 16.02
C LYS A 174 5.26 -14.04 16.91
N TYR A 175 4.85 -12.93 16.30
CA TYR A 175 4.51 -11.69 17.01
C TYR A 175 3.08 -11.20 16.76
N SER A 176 2.39 -11.69 15.73
CA SER A 176 1.10 -11.17 15.26
C SER A 176 0.33 -12.24 14.45
N TYR A 177 -0.59 -11.80 13.59
CA TYR A 177 -1.19 -12.55 12.50
C TYR A 177 -0.86 -11.86 11.17
N GLU A 178 -0.92 -12.63 10.09
CA GLU A 178 -0.81 -12.13 8.71
C GLU A 178 -1.96 -12.69 7.87
N ILE A 179 -2.43 -11.92 6.90
CA ILE A 179 -3.38 -12.36 5.89
C ILE A 179 -2.62 -13.27 4.92
N SER A 180 -2.91 -14.57 5.00
CA SER A 180 -2.20 -15.60 4.24
C SER A 180 -2.93 -16.00 2.96
N ASN A 181 -4.22 -15.71 2.86
CA ASN A 181 -5.02 -15.90 1.65
C ASN A 181 -6.21 -14.94 1.62
N ILE A 182 -6.60 -14.55 0.40
CA ILE A 182 -7.82 -13.80 0.12
C ILE A 182 -8.52 -14.49 -1.04
N GLU A 183 -9.72 -14.98 -0.79
CA GLU A 183 -10.57 -15.64 -1.78
C GLU A 183 -11.71 -14.70 -2.16
N THR A 184 -11.80 -14.30 -3.43
CA THR A 184 -12.89 -13.46 -3.92
C THR A 184 -14.10 -14.34 -4.26
N ILE A 185 -15.20 -14.14 -3.53
CA ILE A 185 -16.47 -14.86 -3.72
C ILE A 185 -17.30 -14.20 -4.81
N SER A 186 -17.36 -12.86 -4.80
CA SER A 186 -18.02 -12.09 -5.86
C SER A 186 -17.36 -10.74 -6.06
N GLU A 187 -17.41 -10.26 -7.30
CA GLU A 187 -16.90 -8.96 -7.71
C GLU A 187 -17.85 -8.35 -8.76
N ARG A 188 -18.23 -7.08 -8.57
CA ARG A 188 -19.04 -6.32 -9.52
C ARG A 188 -18.55 -4.87 -9.62
N VAL A 189 -18.52 -4.33 -10.83
CA VAL A 189 -18.22 -2.91 -11.10
C VAL A 189 -19.52 -2.17 -11.38
N GLU A 190 -19.68 -1.00 -10.75
CA GLU A 190 -20.76 -0.03 -10.97
C GLU A 190 -20.22 1.36 -11.35
#